data_AF-A0A2V3J2J8-F1
#
_entry.id   AF-A0A2V3J2J8-F1
#
_cell.length_a   1.000
_cell.length_b   1.000
_cell.length_c   1.000
_cell.angle_alpha   90.00
_cell.angle_beta   90.00
_cell.angle_gamma   90.00
#
_symmetry.space_group_name_H-M   'P 1'
#
loop_
_entity.id
_entity.type
_entity.pdbx_description
1 polymer ?
#
loop_
_entity_poly.entity_id
_entity_poly.type
_entity_poly.pdbx_seq_one_letter_code
_entity_poly.pdbx_strand_id
1 'polypeptide(L)'
;MAFLTPLPVRSAAAVQRNVKAVCRRRPRMGALDAPVKEDLRTKLNNLLAQTPTATPETESTSVKQKIDPGKFYKVLIFNDEMHTKDYVTKVLLKVVPGLTPEAAYAIMQKAHTNGKAVVGVWIFEISEGYCDMLRNNGLRSDIEEE
;
A
#
# COMPACT_ATOMS: atom_id res chain seq x y z
N MET A 1 65.78 -3.06 3.93
CA MET A 1 65.44 -3.90 5.10
C MET A 1 63.96 -4.22 4.99
N ALA A 2 63.58 -5.36 4.40
CA ALA A 2 63.26 -6.61 5.10
C ALA A 2 62.13 -6.37 6.14
N PHE A 3 60.94 -6.96 6.07
CA PHE A 3 60.68 -8.38 5.89
C PHE A 3 59.34 -8.66 5.19
N LEU A 4 59.42 -9.64 4.29
CA LEU A 4 58.36 -10.54 3.82
C LEU A 4 57.87 -11.40 5.01
N THR A 5 56.57 -11.73 5.09
CA THR A 5 56.04 -13.11 5.28
C THR A 5 54.50 -13.15 5.43
N PRO A 6 53.85 -14.32 5.16
CA PRO A 6 52.50 -14.42 4.60
C PRO A 6 51.41 -15.04 5.51
N LEU A 7 50.18 -15.10 4.97
CA LEU A 7 48.98 -15.86 5.39
C LEU A 7 49.27 -17.35 5.70
N PRO A 8 48.49 -18.03 6.57
CA PRO A 8 47.45 -18.98 6.05
C PRO A 8 46.23 -19.18 7.01
N VAL A 9 44.96 -19.29 6.54
CA VAL A 9 44.21 -20.48 6.02
C VAL A 9 43.19 -21.08 7.03
N ARG A 10 41.99 -21.37 6.51
CA ARG A 10 40.92 -22.31 6.99
C ARG A 10 40.16 -21.89 8.27
N SER A 11 38.87 -22.16 8.44
CA SER A 11 38.00 -23.16 7.81
C SER A 11 36.51 -22.81 8.04
N ALA A 12 35.69 -23.25 7.09
CA ALA A 12 34.36 -23.86 7.26
C ALA A 12 33.41 -23.33 8.35
N ALA A 13 32.25 -22.80 7.90
CA ALA A 13 30.95 -23.42 8.20
C ALA A 13 29.84 -22.71 7.42
N ALA A 14 29.42 -23.33 6.31
CA ALA A 14 28.12 -23.11 5.74
C ALA A 14 27.06 -23.61 6.75
N VAL A 15 26.32 -22.70 7.38
CA VAL A 15 25.08 -23.05 8.09
C VAL A 15 23.92 -22.70 7.17
N GLN A 16 23.66 -23.64 6.26
CA GLN A 16 22.42 -23.68 5.51
C GLN A 16 21.31 -24.11 6.48
N ARG A 17 20.42 -23.19 6.87
CA ARG A 17 19.12 -23.57 7.42
C ARG A 17 17.99 -22.93 6.61
N ASN A 18 17.51 -23.76 5.68
CA ASN A 18 16.22 -23.66 5.02
C ASN A 18 15.09 -23.47 6.05
N VAL A 19 14.49 -22.29 6.08
CA VAL A 19 13.15 -22.13 6.67
C VAL A 19 12.16 -22.21 5.52
N LYS A 20 11.55 -23.38 5.40
CA LYS A 20 10.53 -23.73 4.41
C LYS A 20 9.42 -22.68 4.36
N ALA A 21 9.10 -22.29 3.12
CA ALA A 21 7.84 -21.78 2.62
C ALA A 21 6.64 -21.92 3.58
N VAL A 22 6.18 -20.79 4.11
CA VAL A 22 4.80 -20.66 4.60
C VAL A 22 3.94 -20.20 3.41
N CYS A 23 3.66 -21.14 2.51
CA CYS A 23 2.59 -21.01 1.53
C CYS A 23 1.28 -21.33 2.28
N ARG A 24 0.66 -20.33 2.92
CA ARG A 24 -0.69 -20.49 3.47
C ARG A 24 -1.66 -20.58 2.31
N ARG A 25 -1.95 -21.82 1.93
CA ARG A 25 -2.98 -22.23 0.98
C ARG A 25 -4.32 -21.62 1.41
N ARG A 26 -4.95 -20.90 0.48
CA ARG A 26 -6.36 -20.48 0.57
C ARG A 26 -7.23 -21.73 0.80
N PRO A 27 -8.14 -21.76 1.78
CA PRO A 27 -9.13 -22.81 1.86
C PRO A 27 -10.14 -22.66 0.72
N ARG A 28 -10.30 -23.74 -0.03
CA ARG A 28 -11.27 -23.93 -1.11
C ARG A 28 -12.67 -24.00 -0.48
N MET A 29 -13.56 -23.10 -0.89
CA MET A 29 -14.98 -23.17 -0.59
C MET A 29 -15.66 -24.28 -1.38
N GLY A 30 -16.64 -24.92 -0.73
CA GLY A 30 -17.69 -25.74 -1.33
C GLY A 30 -18.12 -26.85 -0.36
N ALA A 31 -19.39 -27.24 -0.23
CA ALA A 31 -20.66 -26.74 -0.75
C ALA A 31 -21.78 -27.61 -0.09
N LEU A 32 -23.02 -27.10 -0.10
CA LEU A 32 -24.32 -27.81 -0.08
C LEU A 32 -24.79 -28.45 1.25
N ASP A 33 -26.06 -28.46 1.69
CA ASP A 33 -27.31 -27.77 1.36
C ASP A 33 -28.42 -28.20 2.38
N ALA A 34 -29.52 -27.44 2.42
CA ALA A 34 -30.93 -27.85 2.65
C ALA A 34 -31.54 -27.85 4.09
N PRO A 35 -32.90 -27.86 4.27
CA PRO A 35 -33.82 -26.72 4.09
C PRO A 35 -34.89 -26.57 5.22
N VAL A 36 -35.85 -25.64 5.01
CA VAL A 36 -37.19 -25.47 5.65
C VAL A 36 -37.16 -24.82 7.05
N LYS A 37 -37.69 -23.61 7.27
CA LYS A 37 -39.12 -23.27 7.27
C LYS A 37 -39.39 -21.80 6.91
N GLU A 38 -40.39 -21.68 6.05
CA GLU A 38 -41.18 -20.52 5.70
C GLU A 38 -41.82 -19.83 6.93
N ASP A 39 -42.40 -18.65 6.66
CA ASP A 39 -43.47 -17.98 7.40
C ASP A 39 -43.16 -16.74 8.28
N LEU A 40 -43.83 -15.65 7.90
CA LEU A 40 -44.26 -14.47 8.68
C LEU A 40 -43.37 -13.23 8.80
N ARG A 41 -42.14 -13.18 8.29
CA ARG A 41 -41.28 -11.99 8.48
C ARG A 41 -41.36 -10.93 7.36
N THR A 42 -41.93 -11.29 6.21
CA THR A 42 -42.06 -10.39 5.04
C THR A 42 -43.21 -9.37 5.19
N LYS A 43 -44.05 -9.46 6.22
CA LYS A 43 -45.13 -8.49 6.46
C LYS A 43 -44.70 -7.25 7.24
N LEU A 44 -43.50 -7.23 7.82
CA LEU A 44 -43.03 -6.11 8.65
C LEU A 44 -42.14 -5.10 7.90
N ASN A 45 -41.88 -5.31 6.60
CA ASN A 45 -40.91 -4.51 5.83
C ASN A 45 -41.53 -3.39 4.98
N ASN A 46 -42.84 -3.12 5.06
CA ASN A 46 -43.50 -2.21 4.12
C ASN A 46 -44.22 -0.99 4.75
N LEU A 47 -43.85 -0.55 5.95
CA LEU A 47 -44.49 0.64 6.57
C LEU A 47 -43.58 1.57 7.38
N LEU A 48 -42.25 1.44 7.25
CA LEU A 48 -41.31 2.47 7.70
C LEU A 48 -40.64 3.09 6.48
N ALA A 49 -41.37 4.05 5.94
CA ALA A 49 -40.96 4.98 4.91
C ALA A 49 -39.76 5.83 5.35
N GLN A 50 -38.86 6.07 4.39
CA GLN A 50 -38.15 7.32 4.12
C GLN A 50 -37.17 7.88 5.18
N THR A 51 -35.87 7.77 4.89
CA THR A 51 -34.94 8.92 4.84
C THR A 51 -33.78 8.62 3.86
N PRO A 52 -33.36 9.57 3.01
CA PRO A 52 -32.23 9.41 2.09
C PRO A 52 -30.93 9.57 2.86
N THR A 53 -30.26 8.46 3.19
CA THR A 53 -28.89 8.52 3.72
C THR A 53 -27.93 8.45 2.55
N ALA A 54 -27.35 9.61 2.22
CA ALA A 54 -26.30 9.77 1.24
C ALA A 54 -25.17 8.75 1.48
N THR A 55 -25.06 7.78 0.58
CA THR A 55 -23.78 7.17 0.26
C THR A 55 -23.00 8.21 -0.54
N PRO A 56 -21.89 8.79 -0.05
CA PRO A 56 -20.86 9.24 -0.96
C PRO A 56 -20.20 7.97 -1.49
N GLU A 57 -20.86 7.35 -2.47
CA GLU A 57 -20.17 6.61 -3.50
C GLU A 57 -19.15 7.58 -4.09
N THR A 58 -17.92 7.50 -3.59
CA THR A 58 -16.79 8.21 -4.18
C THR A 58 -16.47 7.42 -5.43
N GLU A 59 -17.24 7.75 -6.46
CA GLU A 59 -17.00 7.44 -7.85
C GLU A 59 -15.61 7.99 -8.19
N SER A 60 -14.58 7.20 -7.90
CA SER A 60 -13.26 7.41 -8.46
C SER A 60 -13.40 7.03 -9.92
N THR A 61 -13.72 8.04 -10.73
CA THR A 61 -13.74 8.01 -12.19
C THR A 61 -12.36 7.59 -12.70
N SER A 62 -12.11 6.28 -12.69
CA SER A 62 -10.96 5.69 -13.35
C SER A 62 -11.24 5.72 -14.85
N VAL A 63 -10.91 6.86 -15.46
CA VAL A 63 -10.66 6.94 -16.89
C VAL A 63 -9.58 5.89 -17.15
N LYS A 64 -9.95 4.77 -17.80
CA LYS A 64 -9.03 3.78 -18.36
C LYS A 64 -8.14 4.48 -19.39
N GLN A 65 -7.12 5.18 -18.91
CA GLN A 65 -6.04 5.66 -19.74
C GLN A 65 -5.32 4.42 -20.25
N LYS A 66 -5.15 4.34 -21.58
CA LYS A 66 -4.36 3.30 -22.21
C LYS A 66 -2.96 3.37 -21.60
N ILE A 67 -2.57 2.33 -20.86
CA ILE A 67 -1.27 2.26 -20.19
C ILE A 67 -0.22 2.08 -21.29
N ASP A 68 0.40 3.16 -21.73
CA ASP A 68 1.51 3.11 -22.66
C ASP A 68 2.76 2.67 -21.87
N PRO A 69 3.47 1.61 -22.28
CA PRO A 69 4.56 1.01 -21.50
C PRO A 69 5.84 1.89 -21.39
N GLY A 70 5.82 3.11 -21.93
CA GLY A 70 6.94 4.05 -21.89
C GLY A 70 6.77 5.25 -20.96
N LYS A 71 5.63 5.35 -20.26
CA LYS A 71 5.31 6.52 -19.44
C LYS A 71 5.72 6.32 -17.98
N PHE A 72 6.29 7.37 -17.42
CA PHE A 72 6.63 7.45 -16.01
C PHE A 72 5.51 8.16 -15.25
N TYR A 73 5.23 7.66 -14.05
CA TYR A 73 4.15 8.12 -13.20
C TYR A 73 4.70 8.59 -11.87
N LYS A 74 4.19 9.72 -11.40
CA LYS A 74 4.52 10.32 -10.11
C LYS A 74 3.53 9.85 -9.07
N VAL A 75 4.03 9.42 -7.91
CA VAL A 75 3.16 9.18 -6.74
C VAL A 75 3.16 10.41 -5.87
N LEU A 76 1.97 10.94 -5.61
CA LEU A 76 1.76 12.11 -4.77
C LEU A 76 1.14 11.70 -3.45
N ILE A 77 1.49 12.45 -2.40
CA ILE A 77 0.88 12.38 -1.09
C ILE A 77 0.21 13.72 -0.76
N PHE A 78 -0.96 13.68 -0.16
CA PHE A 78 -1.68 14.86 0.32
C PHE A 78 -1.50 15.02 1.81
N ASN A 79 -1.40 16.27 2.26
CA ASN A 79 -1.38 16.59 3.68
C ASN A 79 -2.81 16.58 4.25
N ASP A 80 -2.94 16.03 5.45
CA ASP A 80 -4.16 15.99 6.25
C ASP A 80 -3.84 16.63 7.61
N GLU A 81 -4.83 17.22 8.27
CA GLU A 81 -4.70 17.81 9.61
C GLU A 81 -4.70 16.74 10.71
N MET A 82 -5.22 15.54 10.42
CA MET A 82 -5.37 14.44 11.39
C MET A 82 -4.07 13.66 11.65
N HIS A 83 -3.11 13.69 10.73
CA HIS A 83 -1.90 12.86 10.79
C HIS A 83 -0.67 13.66 11.26
N THR A 84 0.08 13.12 12.24
CA THR A 84 1.32 13.74 12.71
C THR A 84 2.47 13.58 11.71
N LYS A 85 3.37 14.56 11.65
CA LYS A 85 4.58 14.55 10.80
C LYS A 85 5.43 13.29 10.96
N ASP A 86 5.60 12.84 12.21
CA ASP A 86 6.37 11.64 12.53
C ASP A 86 5.72 10.36 11.99
N TYR A 87 4.38 10.29 11.98
CA TYR A 87 3.65 9.15 11.44
C TYR A 87 3.85 9.06 9.92
N VAL A 88 3.65 10.17 9.21
CA VAL A 88 3.84 10.24 7.75
C VAL A 88 5.27 9.85 7.36
N THR A 89 6.27 10.35 8.10
CA THR A 89 7.69 10.01 7.87
C THR A 89 7.96 8.51 8.06
N LYS A 90 7.41 7.90 9.12
CA LYS A 90 7.54 6.46 9.37
C LYS A 90 6.87 5.62 8.28
N VAL A 91 5.73 6.05 7.75
CA VAL A 91 5.05 5.33 6.67
C VAL A 91 5.83 5.45 5.37
N LEU A 92 6.35 6.63 5.02
CA LEU A 92 7.20 6.84 3.84
C LEU A 92 8.41 5.90 3.83
N LEU A 93 9.08 5.74 4.98
CA LEU A 93 10.21 4.82 5.16
C LEU A 93 9.83 3.34 5.01
N LYS A 94 8.58 2.97 5.35
CA LYS A 94 8.08 1.60 5.20
C LYS A 94 7.69 1.29 3.75
N VAL A 95 7.08 2.25 3.06
CA VAL A 95 6.57 2.06 1.69
C VAL A 95 7.69 2.04 0.67
N VAL A 96 8.66 2.96 0.78
CA VAL A 96 9.76 3.07 -0.17
C VAL A 96 11.05 2.54 0.46
N PRO A 97 11.43 1.27 0.23
CA PRO A 97 12.69 0.74 0.70
C PRO A 97 13.85 1.45 -0.01
N GLY A 98 14.69 2.15 0.75
CA GLY A 98 15.82 2.92 0.23
C GLY A 98 15.68 4.44 0.37
N LEU A 99 14.54 4.94 0.85
CA LEU A 99 14.38 6.35 1.20
C LEU A 99 15.11 6.64 2.52
N THR A 100 15.93 7.71 2.55
CA THR A 100 16.57 8.17 3.79
C THR A 100 15.56 8.89 4.69
N PRO A 101 15.74 8.87 6.03
CA PRO A 101 14.84 9.59 6.95
C PRO A 101 14.79 11.09 6.66
N GLU A 102 15.91 11.68 6.25
CA GLU A 102 15.99 13.10 5.87
C GLU A 102 15.16 13.42 4.63
N ALA A 103 15.22 12.56 3.61
CA ALA A 103 14.42 12.73 2.40
C ALA A 103 12.92 12.56 2.68
N ALA A 104 12.55 11.57 3.50
CA ALA A 104 11.17 11.37 3.93
C ALA A 104 10.63 12.60 4.68
N TYR A 105 11.41 13.17 5.59
CA TYR A 105 11.04 14.39 6.31
C TYR A 105 10.90 15.59 5.36
N ALA A 106 11.80 15.74 4.39
CA ALA A 106 11.72 16.81 3.40
C ALA A 106 10.45 16.71 2.52
N ILE A 107 10.08 15.50 2.08
CA ILE A 107 8.85 15.25 1.31
C ILE A 107 7.61 15.55 2.17
N MET A 108 7.61 15.06 3.41
CA MET A 108 6.53 15.30 4.37
C MET A 108 6.34 16.80 4.63
N GLN A 109 7.43 17.54 4.85
CA GLN A 109 7.38 18.98 5.10
C GLN A 109 6.89 19.74 3.87
N LYS A 110 7.29 19.33 2.65
CA LYS A 110 6.74 19.90 1.40
C LYS A 110 5.23 19.67 1.30
N ALA A 111 4.74 18.48 1.66
CA ALA A 111 3.31 18.18 1.63
C ALA A 111 2.56 19.08 2.61
N HIS A 112 3.13 19.30 3.80
CA HIS A 112 2.53 20.16 4.81
C HIS A 112 2.40 21.62 4.36
N THR A 113 3.43 22.17 3.70
CA THR A 113 3.40 23.56 3.23
C THR A 113 2.58 23.76 1.95
N ASN A 114 2.65 22.82 1.00
CA ASN A 114 2.01 22.95 -0.31
C ASN A 114 0.64 22.26 -0.40
N GLY A 115 0.23 21.52 0.63
CA GLY A 115 -0.94 20.65 0.63
C GLY A 115 -0.72 19.29 -0.05
N LYS A 116 0.28 19.16 -0.92
CA LYS A 116 0.69 17.89 -1.55
C LYS A 116 2.18 17.85 -1.86
N ALA A 117 2.76 16.65 -1.97
CA ALA A 117 4.14 16.46 -2.39
C ALA A 117 4.31 15.22 -3.27
N VAL A 118 5.33 15.25 -4.13
CA VAL A 118 5.75 14.10 -4.93
C VAL A 118 6.73 13.27 -4.10
N VAL A 119 6.46 11.97 -3.97
CA VAL A 119 7.34 11.02 -3.28
C VAL A 119 8.47 10.56 -4.21
N GLY A 120 8.12 10.29 -5.47
CA GLY A 120 9.05 9.86 -6.50
C GLY A 120 8.33 9.53 -7.80
N VAL A 121 9.12 9.08 -8.79
CA VAL A 121 8.65 8.75 -10.14
C VAL A 121 9.00 7.30 -10.43
N TRP A 122 8.02 6.51 -10.83
CA TRP A 122 8.16 5.08 -11.14
C TRP A 122 7.30 4.69 -12.35
N ILE A 123 7.42 3.43 -12.79
CA ILE A 123 6.50 2.84 -13.77
C ILE A 123 5.11 2.64 -13.13
N PHE A 124 4.07 2.56 -13.97
CA PHE A 124 2.67 2.46 -13.54
C PHE A 124 2.41 1.36 -12.49
N GLU A 125 2.87 0.14 -12.76
CA GLU A 125 2.64 -1.03 -11.89
C GLU A 125 3.21 -0.83 -10.48
N ILE A 126 4.40 -0.23 -10.37
CA ILE A 126 5.05 0.04 -9.09
C ILE A 126 4.35 1.21 -8.37
N SER A 127 3.98 2.26 -9.11
CA SER A 127 3.26 3.42 -8.58
C SER A 127 1.91 3.03 -7.98
N GLU A 128 1.16 2.14 -8.63
CA GLU A 128 -0.11 1.60 -8.11
C GLU A 128 0.12 0.85 -6.80
N GLY A 129 1.13 -0.02 -6.75
CA GLY A 129 1.49 -0.75 -5.54
C GLY A 129 1.85 0.15 -4.36
N TYR A 130 2.63 1.21 -4.58
CA TYR A 130 2.94 2.17 -3.52
C TYR A 130 1.73 3.01 -3.10
N CYS A 131 0.87 3.39 -4.04
CA CYS A 131 -0.37 4.11 -3.75
C CYS A 131 -1.28 3.26 -2.84
N ASP A 132 -1.43 1.98 -3.14
CA ASP A 132 -2.22 1.05 -2.31
C ASP A 132 -1.63 0.90 -0.91
N MET A 133 -0.31 0.79 -0.80
CA MET A 133 0.35 0.73 0.51
C MET A 133 0.12 2.00 1.33
N LEU A 134 0.19 3.19 0.71
CA LEU A 134 -0.07 4.47 1.38
C LEU A 134 -1.53 4.57 1.84
N ARG A 135 -2.48 4.23 0.97
CA ARG A 135 -3.92 4.20 1.28
C ARG A 135 -4.24 3.21 2.41
N ASN A 136 -3.60 2.04 2.43
CA ASN A 136 -3.77 1.05 3.49
C ASN A 136 -3.25 1.54 4.86
N ASN A 137 -2.33 2.51 4.88
CA ASN A 137 -1.87 3.18 6.11
C ASN A 137 -2.73 4.41 6.49
N GLY A 138 -3.82 4.68 5.75
CA GLY A 138 -4.71 5.81 5.98
C GLY A 138 -4.25 7.13 5.38
N LEU A 139 -3.19 7.12 4.55
CA LEU A 139 -2.70 8.33 3.89
C LEU A 139 -3.38 8.50 2.54
N ARG A 140 -3.73 9.75 2.19
CA ARG A 140 -4.27 10.06 0.87
C ARG A 140 -3.14 10.24 -0.12
N SER A 141 -3.16 9.44 -1.18
CA SER A 141 -2.20 9.47 -2.29
C SER A 141 -2.93 9.43 -3.62
N ASP A 142 -2.36 10.03 -4.65
CA ASP A 142 -2.85 9.92 -6.04
C ASP A 142 -1.65 9.76 -7.00
N ILE A 143 -1.93 9.34 -8.23
CA ILE A 143 -0.93 9.05 -9.26
C ILE A 143 -1.19 10.00 -10.44
N GLU A 144 -0.15 10.69 -10.89
CA GLU A 144 -0.20 11.60 -12.04
C GLU A 144 0.85 11.19 -13.07
N GLU A 145 0.56 11.43 -14.36
CA GLU A 145 1.54 11.28 -15.44
C GLU A 145 2.56 12.43 -15.39
N GLU A 146 3.83 12.16 -15.73
CA GLU A 146 4.85 13.21 -15.93
C GLU A 146 4.70 13.95 -17.26
#